data_AF-A1TAB6-F1
#
_entry.id   AF-A1TAB6-F1
#
_cell.length_a   1.000
_cell.length_b   1.000
_cell.length_c   1.000
_cell.angle_alpha   90.00
_cell.angle_beta   90.00
_cell.angle_gamma   90.00
#
_symmetry.space_group_name_H-M   'P 1'
#
loop_
_entity.id
_entity.type
_entity.pdbx_description
1 polymer ?
#
loop_
_entity_poly.entity_id
_entity_poly.type
_entity_poly.pdbx_seq_one_letter_code
_entity_poly.pdbx_strand_id
1 'polypeptide(L)'
;MSRQMPWLAVTAAVVAVTACGPQPNPNETDTWLADGSDRAVTEVIDSVTTFPTELDPRIWDGMQMKPDVRETTTRVVDRIVDDTGIDGLTIDGVDLFGSNASYEYDDASDFGVHVFVSSASMTPDDLRAVLRLLNDDVERRQEGHITFYGVPVEVTFHSERGPNYQPRPGIGQYSISEGRWTVPPVQQPDRFDRAQMAVAIKGFITEYNDLVSSYRSAPTGFDCSQFAALDDRLSAYRDTGFTGGPGSRSTQNLSYRALRRLNVSIPDMVDELQDDCTFVNESLGVGGR
;
A
#
# COMPACT_ATOMS: atom_id res chain seq x y z
N MET A 1 64.16 -58.99 35.08
CA MET A 1 62.83 -59.24 34.49
C MET A 1 62.22 -57.90 34.11
N SER A 2 62.39 -57.53 32.85
CA SER A 2 61.93 -56.26 32.27
C SER A 2 60.44 -56.38 31.95
N ARG A 3 59.60 -55.50 32.50
CA ARG A 3 58.19 -55.36 32.13
C ARG A 3 58.01 -54.02 31.45
N GLN A 4 57.86 -54.08 30.12
CA GLN A 4 57.26 -53.03 29.31
C GLN A 4 55.77 -52.92 29.65
N MET A 5 55.26 -51.70 29.78
CA MET A 5 53.84 -51.38 29.72
C MET A 5 53.64 -50.11 28.88
N PRO A 6 52.48 -49.97 28.21
CA PRO A 6 52.38 -49.40 26.88
C PRO A 6 51.88 -47.96 26.88
N TRP A 7 52.21 -47.26 25.79
CA TRP A 7 51.63 -45.98 25.42
C TRP A 7 50.12 -46.13 25.15
N LEU A 8 49.30 -45.37 25.87
CA LEU A 8 47.89 -45.15 25.54
C LEU A 8 47.78 -43.97 24.57
N ALA A 9 47.42 -44.28 23.33
CA ALA A 9 47.05 -43.30 22.31
C ALA A 9 45.68 -42.71 22.65
N VAL A 10 45.61 -41.40 22.88
CA VAL A 10 44.36 -40.67 23.02
C VAL A 10 43.78 -40.48 21.61
N THR A 11 42.71 -41.20 21.31
CA THR A 11 41.91 -41.01 20.10
C THR A 11 40.95 -39.84 20.34
N ALA A 12 41.16 -38.73 19.67
CA ALA A 12 40.20 -37.62 19.66
C ALA A 12 39.00 -38.02 18.79
N ALA A 13 37.87 -38.32 19.44
CA ALA A 13 36.60 -38.49 18.75
C ALA A 13 36.08 -37.12 18.31
N VAL A 14 36.17 -36.82 17.01
CA VAL A 14 35.51 -35.67 16.41
C VAL A 14 34.02 -35.98 16.35
N VAL A 15 33.25 -35.38 17.26
CA VAL A 15 31.79 -35.36 17.18
C VAL A 15 31.42 -34.34 16.10
N ALA A 16 31.03 -34.83 14.92
CA ALA A 16 30.39 -34.02 13.91
C ALA A 16 29.00 -33.63 14.43
N VAL A 17 28.88 -32.43 14.99
CA VAL A 17 27.58 -31.82 15.29
C VAL A 17 26.99 -31.38 13.96
N THR A 18 26.14 -32.23 13.37
CA THR A 18 25.25 -31.79 12.30
C THR A 18 24.31 -30.76 12.91
N ALA A 19 24.54 -29.49 12.59
CA ALA A 19 23.61 -28.42 12.88
C ALA A 19 22.33 -28.70 12.07
N CYS A 20 21.36 -29.39 12.66
CA CYS A 20 20.00 -29.36 12.17
C CYS A 20 19.48 -27.96 12.49
N GLY A 21 19.55 -27.05 11.52
CA GLY A 21 18.77 -25.82 11.57
C GLY A 21 17.28 -26.19 11.75
N PRO A 22 16.49 -25.33 12.40
CA PRO A 22 15.05 -25.55 12.48
C PRO A 22 14.50 -25.76 11.07
N GLN A 23 13.82 -26.89 10.84
CA GLN A 23 13.08 -27.05 9.60
C GLN A 23 11.98 -25.98 9.57
N PRO A 24 11.83 -25.25 8.44
CA PRO A 24 10.75 -24.28 8.31
C PRO A 24 9.42 -24.98 8.57
N ASN A 25 8.58 -24.35 9.38
CA ASN A 25 7.25 -24.86 9.66
C ASN A 25 6.48 -24.88 8.32
N PRO A 26 5.91 -26.01 7.86
CA PRO A 26 5.17 -26.07 6.60
C PRO A 26 3.90 -25.18 6.60
N ASN A 27 3.52 -24.61 7.75
CA ASN A 27 2.48 -23.58 7.84
C ASN A 27 3.00 -22.13 7.70
N GLU A 28 4.30 -21.88 7.76
CA GLU A 28 4.90 -20.59 7.38
C GLU A 28 5.12 -20.50 5.87
N THR A 29 5.04 -21.63 5.16
CA THR A 29 5.27 -21.66 3.71
C THR A 29 4.09 -21.20 2.87
N ASP A 30 2.90 -20.91 3.40
CA ASP A 30 1.75 -20.43 2.60
C ASP A 30 1.44 -18.93 2.78
N THR A 31 2.27 -18.19 3.52
CA THR A 31 1.99 -16.79 3.89
C THR A 31 2.00 -15.80 2.72
N TRP A 32 2.60 -16.17 1.58
CA TRP A 32 2.65 -15.30 0.39
C TRP A 32 1.59 -15.65 -0.66
N LEU A 33 0.89 -16.77 -0.56
CA LEU A 33 -0.08 -17.14 -1.59
C LEU A 33 -1.44 -16.50 -1.33
N ALA A 34 -2.06 -15.97 -2.38
CA ALA A 34 -3.40 -15.41 -2.32
C ALA A 34 -4.46 -16.51 -2.45
N ASP A 35 -5.49 -16.47 -1.60
CA ASP A 35 -6.63 -17.39 -1.63
C ASP A 35 -7.55 -17.10 -2.82
N GLY A 36 -7.44 -17.95 -3.85
CA GLY A 36 -8.27 -17.91 -5.06
C GLY A 36 -9.59 -18.65 -4.98
N SER A 37 -10.01 -19.13 -3.80
CA SER A 37 -11.25 -19.87 -3.64
C SER A 37 -12.49 -19.03 -3.97
N ASP A 38 -13.54 -19.67 -4.47
CA ASP A 38 -14.82 -19.00 -4.79
C ASP A 38 -15.38 -18.22 -3.59
N ARG A 39 -15.17 -18.76 -2.38
CA ARG A 39 -15.57 -18.15 -1.12
C ARG A 39 -14.81 -16.84 -0.90
N ALA A 40 -13.48 -16.87 -0.90
CA ALA A 40 -12.66 -15.69 -0.66
C ALA A 40 -12.95 -14.59 -1.69
N VAL A 41 -13.01 -14.95 -2.98
CA VAL A 41 -13.30 -14.01 -4.07
C VAL A 41 -14.68 -13.38 -3.91
N THR A 42 -15.70 -14.15 -3.54
CA THR A 42 -17.06 -13.62 -3.30
C THR A 42 -17.07 -12.66 -2.11
N GLU A 43 -16.43 -13.02 -1.00
CA GLU A 43 -16.37 -12.20 0.20
C GLU A 43 -15.68 -10.84 -0.04
N VAL A 44 -14.55 -10.83 -0.76
CA VAL A 44 -13.88 -9.56 -1.08
C VAL A 44 -14.69 -8.71 -2.06
N ILE A 45 -15.36 -9.31 -3.05
CA ILE A 45 -16.27 -8.58 -3.95
C ILE A 45 -17.42 -7.96 -3.17
N ASP A 46 -18.02 -8.69 -2.23
CA ASP A 46 -19.09 -8.17 -1.37
C ASP A 46 -18.62 -6.95 -0.58
N SER A 47 -17.41 -7.01 -0.01
CA SER A 47 -16.87 -5.91 0.80
C SER A 47 -16.56 -4.63 0.01
N VAL A 48 -16.20 -4.72 -1.28
CA VAL A 48 -15.84 -3.55 -2.11
C VAL A 48 -16.99 -3.02 -2.97
N THR A 49 -18.15 -3.68 -2.97
CA THR A 49 -19.33 -3.29 -3.76
C THR A 49 -20.52 -2.88 -2.89
N THR A 50 -20.33 -2.79 -1.59
CA THR A 50 -21.34 -2.31 -0.64
C THR A 50 -20.99 -0.88 -0.25
N PHE A 51 -21.81 0.08 -0.70
CA PHE A 51 -21.53 1.50 -0.51
C PHE A 51 -22.49 2.15 0.50
N PRO A 52 -21.98 3.01 1.40
CA PRO A 52 -22.82 3.81 2.29
C PRO A 52 -23.61 4.87 1.51
N THR A 53 -24.73 5.30 2.08
CA THR A 53 -25.56 6.38 1.52
C THR A 53 -25.32 7.73 2.18
N GLU A 54 -24.58 7.74 3.28
CA GLU A 54 -24.19 8.92 4.06
C GLU A 54 -22.67 8.99 4.12
N LEU A 55 -22.10 10.18 4.32
CA LEU A 55 -20.65 10.33 4.56
C LEU A 55 -20.25 9.63 5.86
N ASP A 56 -18.95 9.35 6.02
CA ASP A 56 -18.44 8.61 7.19
C ASP A 56 -18.79 9.33 8.49
N PRO A 57 -19.71 8.79 9.33
CA PRO A 57 -20.15 9.45 10.55
C PRO A 57 -19.03 9.49 11.60
N ARG A 58 -17.90 8.79 11.41
CA ARG A 58 -16.69 8.95 12.21
C ARG A 58 -16.05 10.32 11.96
N ILE A 59 -16.10 10.82 10.72
CA ILE A 59 -15.43 12.03 10.24
C ILE A 59 -16.40 13.22 10.10
N TRP A 60 -17.65 12.96 9.73
CA TRP A 60 -18.63 13.97 9.33
C TRP A 60 -19.84 14.02 10.27
N ASP A 61 -20.41 15.22 10.41
CA ASP A 61 -21.77 15.47 10.90
C ASP A 61 -22.59 16.04 9.73
N GLY A 62 -23.33 15.16 9.05
CA GLY A 62 -23.94 15.46 7.75
C GLY A 62 -22.88 15.83 6.71
N MET A 63 -22.90 17.08 6.23
CA MET A 63 -21.92 17.60 5.26
C MET A 63 -20.81 18.45 5.92
N GLN A 64 -20.75 18.50 7.25
CA GLN A 64 -19.76 19.28 7.99
C GLN A 64 -18.73 18.35 8.63
N MET A 65 -17.44 18.59 8.36
CA MET A 65 -16.38 17.84 9.02
C MET A 65 -16.41 18.15 10.52
N LYS A 66 -16.25 17.13 11.36
CA LYS A 66 -16.21 17.34 12.81
C LYS A 66 -15.05 18.27 13.18
N PRO A 67 -15.27 19.27 14.06
CA PRO A 67 -14.25 20.27 14.37
C PRO A 67 -12.93 19.70 14.91
N ASP A 68 -13.01 18.66 15.73
CA ASP A 68 -11.87 17.99 16.34
C ASP A 68 -11.02 17.19 15.34
N VAL A 69 -11.65 16.58 14.33
CA VAL A 69 -10.97 15.94 13.20
C VAL A 69 -10.17 16.98 12.42
N ARG A 70 -10.80 18.11 12.08
CA ARG A 70 -10.14 19.21 11.37
C ARG A 70 -8.96 19.78 12.17
N GLU A 71 -9.18 20.14 13.44
CA GLU A 71 -8.15 20.70 14.30
C GLU A 71 -6.96 19.74 14.51
N THR A 72 -7.26 18.45 14.70
CA THR A 72 -6.22 17.44 14.88
C THR A 72 -5.45 17.19 13.59
N THR A 73 -6.11 17.24 12.43
CA THR A 73 -5.44 17.15 11.13
C THR A 73 -4.45 18.29 10.95
N THR A 74 -4.86 19.53 11.21
CA THR A 74 -3.97 20.70 11.13
C THR A 74 -2.77 20.53 12.06
N ARG A 75 -2.96 20.11 13.32
CA ARG A 75 -1.85 19.85 14.26
C ARG A 75 -0.91 18.74 13.79
N VAL A 76 -1.43 17.68 13.18
CA VAL A 76 -0.60 16.59 12.63
C VAL A 76 0.24 17.11 11.47
N VAL A 77 -0.35 17.86 10.56
CA VAL A 77 0.36 18.46 9.41
C VAL A 77 1.43 19.45 9.89
N ASP A 78 1.09 20.36 10.80
CA ASP A 78 2.03 21.35 11.34
C ASP A 78 3.23 20.66 12.01
N ARG A 79 2.97 19.64 12.85
CA ARG A 79 4.05 18.85 13.48
C ARG A 79 4.96 18.21 12.43
N ILE A 80 4.39 17.58 11.40
CA ILE A 80 5.21 16.93 10.36
C ILE A 80 6.09 17.96 9.67
N VAL A 81 5.53 19.11 9.29
CA VAL A 81 6.28 20.20 8.64
C VAL A 81 7.41 20.71 9.54
N ASP A 82 7.12 20.97 10.81
CA ASP A 82 8.11 21.42 11.80
C ASP A 82 9.24 20.39 12.00
N ASP A 83 8.90 19.09 12.03
CA ASP A 83 9.86 18.00 12.23
C ASP A 83 10.77 17.76 11.00
N THR A 84 10.39 18.23 9.80
CA THR A 84 11.19 18.03 8.59
C THR A 84 12.54 18.75 8.61
N GLY A 85 12.61 19.90 9.30
CA GLY A 85 13.76 20.80 9.21
C GLY A 85 13.98 21.45 7.84
N ILE A 86 12.99 21.41 6.94
CA ILE A 86 13.08 22.05 5.61
C ILE A 86 12.80 23.54 5.75
N ASP A 87 13.86 24.36 5.68
CA ASP A 87 13.76 25.81 5.79
C ASP A 87 12.91 26.42 4.66
N GLY A 88 11.96 27.27 5.04
CA GLY A 88 11.13 28.05 4.11
C GLY A 88 9.98 27.27 3.47
N LEU A 89 9.64 26.09 3.99
CA LEU A 89 8.45 25.35 3.59
C LEU A 89 7.19 26.05 4.13
N THR A 90 6.24 26.33 3.25
CA THR A 90 4.96 26.98 3.59
C THR A 90 3.81 26.08 3.17
N ILE A 91 2.81 25.90 4.04
CA ILE A 91 1.58 25.17 3.71
C ILE A 91 0.65 26.11 2.94
N ASP A 92 0.40 25.77 1.67
CA ASP A 92 -0.53 26.50 0.79
C ASP A 92 -1.97 26.01 0.97
N GLY A 93 -2.17 24.74 1.34
CA GLY A 93 -3.48 24.19 1.61
C GLY A 93 -3.46 22.75 2.08
N VAL A 94 -4.51 22.36 2.79
CA VAL A 94 -4.73 21.00 3.27
C VAL A 94 -6.10 20.54 2.79
N ASP A 95 -6.13 19.45 2.03
CA ASP A 95 -7.33 18.94 1.39
C ASP A 95 -7.56 17.47 1.77
N LEU A 96 -8.82 17.06 1.79
CA LEU A 96 -9.23 15.67 1.87
C LEU A 96 -9.72 15.21 0.49
N PHE A 97 -9.17 14.09 0.03
CA PHE A 97 -9.58 13.38 -1.18
C PHE A 97 -9.91 11.93 -0.84
N GLY A 98 -10.34 11.15 -1.84
CA GLY A 98 -10.54 9.72 -1.69
C GLY A 98 -11.88 9.35 -1.05
N SER A 99 -11.95 8.13 -0.52
CA SER A 99 -13.20 7.51 -0.08
C SER A 99 -13.88 8.23 1.10
N ASN A 100 -13.10 8.81 2.02
CA ASN A 100 -13.60 9.59 3.14
C ASN A 100 -14.06 11.01 2.77
N ALA A 101 -13.73 11.49 1.56
CA ALA A 101 -14.35 12.67 0.97
C ALA A 101 -15.60 12.33 0.13
N SER A 102 -16.05 11.07 0.13
CA SER A 102 -17.09 10.57 -0.77
C SER A 102 -17.99 9.51 -0.12
N TYR A 103 -18.82 8.83 -0.91
CA TYR A 103 -19.72 7.76 -0.45
C TYR A 103 -19.14 6.37 -0.74
N GLU A 104 -17.81 6.26 -0.78
CA GLU A 104 -17.09 5.05 -1.17
C GLU A 104 -16.18 4.50 -0.05
N TYR A 105 -16.34 5.01 1.18
CA TYR A 105 -15.63 4.52 2.36
C TYR A 105 -16.21 3.21 2.90
N ASP A 106 -15.38 2.53 3.66
CA ASP A 106 -15.67 1.32 4.42
C ASP A 106 -14.68 1.18 5.59
N ASP A 107 -14.67 0.03 6.27
CA ASP A 107 -13.80 -0.23 7.42
C ASP A 107 -12.31 -0.29 7.07
N ALA A 108 -11.98 -0.47 5.79
CA ALA A 108 -10.60 -0.51 5.30
C ALA A 108 -10.20 0.81 4.59
N SER A 109 -10.95 1.89 4.80
CA SER A 109 -10.65 3.20 4.23
C SER A 109 -9.79 4.04 5.16
N ASP A 110 -8.80 4.71 4.59
CA ASP A 110 -7.99 5.75 5.23
C ASP A 110 -8.67 7.13 5.20
N PHE A 111 -8.13 8.05 6.00
CA PHE A 111 -8.36 9.48 5.94
C PHE A 111 -7.20 10.13 5.16
N GLY A 112 -7.26 10.04 3.83
CA GLY A 112 -6.24 10.55 2.89
C GLY A 112 -6.13 12.07 2.81
N VAL A 113 -5.22 12.64 3.60
CA VAL A 113 -4.91 14.07 3.68
C VAL A 113 -3.83 14.42 2.66
N HIS A 114 -4.16 15.36 1.76
CA HIS A 114 -3.22 15.92 0.80
C HIS A 114 -2.81 17.33 1.22
N VAL A 115 -1.52 17.51 1.47
CA VAL A 115 -0.93 18.79 1.87
C VAL A 115 -0.19 19.40 0.69
N PHE A 116 -0.58 20.61 0.30
CA PHE A 116 0.09 21.37 -0.75
C PHE A 116 1.02 22.38 -0.10
N VAL A 117 2.28 22.35 -0.50
CA VAL A 117 3.33 23.19 0.08
C VAL A 117 4.14 23.88 -1.00
N SER A 118 4.62 25.08 -0.67
CA SER A 118 5.56 25.84 -1.49
C SER A 118 6.85 26.10 -0.72
N SER A 119 7.93 26.39 -1.44
CA SER A 119 9.22 26.77 -0.86
C SER A 119 9.72 28.05 -1.51
N ALA A 120 10.22 28.98 -0.71
CA ALA A 120 10.87 30.19 -1.21
C ALA A 120 12.28 29.91 -1.77
N SER A 121 12.88 28.76 -1.45
CA SER A 121 14.27 28.41 -1.79
C SER A 121 14.40 27.33 -2.86
N MET A 122 13.31 26.64 -3.20
CA MET A 122 13.29 25.53 -4.16
C MET A 122 12.28 25.78 -5.27
N THR A 123 12.58 25.30 -6.49
CA THR A 123 11.58 25.22 -7.55
C THR A 123 10.55 24.12 -7.23
N PRO A 124 9.35 24.12 -7.84
CA PRO A 124 8.38 23.05 -7.64
C PRO A 124 8.89 21.65 -7.96
N ASP A 125 9.80 21.51 -8.93
CA ASP A 125 10.39 20.22 -9.31
C ASP A 125 11.46 19.76 -8.32
N ASP A 126 12.33 20.67 -7.84
CA ASP A 126 13.29 20.35 -6.78
C ASP A 126 12.56 19.95 -5.49
N LEU A 127 11.51 20.72 -5.14
CA LEU A 127 10.67 20.44 -3.98
C LEU A 127 9.97 19.09 -4.12
N ARG A 128 9.47 18.73 -5.32
CA ARG A 128 8.84 17.43 -5.57
C ARG A 128 9.77 16.27 -5.24
N ALA A 129 11.06 16.36 -5.58
CA ALA A 129 12.05 15.33 -5.27
C ALA A 129 12.28 15.20 -3.76
N VAL A 130 12.34 16.32 -3.03
CA VAL A 130 12.46 16.33 -1.57
C VAL A 130 11.20 15.76 -0.91
N LEU A 131 10.02 16.17 -1.36
CA LEU A 131 8.74 15.72 -0.81
C LEU A 131 8.49 14.23 -1.04
N ARG A 132 9.04 13.64 -2.11
CA ARG A 132 9.03 12.17 -2.28
C ARG A 132 9.67 11.48 -1.08
N LEU A 133 10.89 11.88 -0.71
CA LEU A 133 11.60 11.31 0.45
C LEU A 133 10.87 11.59 1.76
N LEU A 134 10.24 12.77 1.88
CA LEU A 134 9.42 13.10 3.05
C LEU A 134 8.21 12.16 3.14
N ASN A 135 7.50 11.92 2.04
CA ASN A 135 6.36 11.01 2.01
C ASN A 135 6.78 9.60 2.42
N ASP A 136 7.91 9.09 1.90
CA ASP A 136 8.45 7.78 2.28
C ASP A 136 8.76 7.71 3.79
N ASP A 137 9.34 8.76 4.40
CA ASP A 137 9.59 8.79 5.86
C ASP A 137 8.29 8.92 6.67
N VAL A 138 7.32 9.71 6.19
CA VAL A 138 6.01 9.89 6.83
C VAL A 138 5.26 8.56 6.86
N GLU A 139 5.16 7.86 5.73
CA GLU A 139 4.55 6.54 5.60
C GLU A 139 5.18 5.57 6.59
N ARG A 140 6.50 5.35 6.48
CA ARG A 140 7.27 4.43 7.34
C ARG A 140 7.11 4.70 8.84
N ARG A 141 6.88 5.96 9.26
CA ARG A 141 6.78 6.35 10.68
C ARG A 141 5.36 6.42 11.21
N GLN A 142 4.36 6.63 10.36
CA GLN A 142 3.01 7.02 10.81
C GLN A 142 1.91 6.08 10.33
N GLU A 143 2.14 5.31 9.27
CA GLU A 143 1.15 4.38 8.75
C GLU A 143 0.63 3.46 9.87
N GLY A 144 -0.69 3.36 10.00
CA GLY A 144 -1.36 2.58 11.05
C GLY A 144 -1.19 3.09 12.50
N HIS A 145 -0.40 4.13 12.75
CA HIS A 145 -0.12 4.64 14.10
C HIS A 145 -1.03 5.80 14.52
N ILE A 146 -1.50 6.60 13.56
CA ILE A 146 -2.42 7.71 13.80
C ILE A 146 -3.80 7.31 13.27
N THR A 147 -4.81 7.42 14.13
CA THR A 147 -6.20 7.16 13.72
C THR A 147 -7.15 8.23 14.26
N PHE A 148 -8.18 8.54 13.47
CA PHE A 148 -9.32 9.33 13.90
C PHE A 148 -10.54 8.42 14.03
N TYR A 149 -10.96 8.16 15.27
CA TYR A 149 -12.09 7.26 15.54
C TYR A 149 -11.94 5.88 14.88
N GLY A 150 -10.70 5.37 14.83
CA GLY A 150 -10.37 4.09 14.18
C GLY A 150 -10.10 4.16 12.68
N VAL A 151 -10.25 5.34 12.04
CA VAL A 151 -9.86 5.56 10.64
C VAL A 151 -8.37 5.91 10.58
N PRO A 152 -7.52 5.13 9.90
CA PRO A 152 -6.10 5.45 9.72
C PRO A 152 -5.92 6.79 9.02
N VAL A 153 -4.95 7.59 9.46
CA VAL A 153 -4.63 8.88 8.84
C VAL A 153 -3.42 8.71 7.95
N GLU A 154 -3.56 9.08 6.68
CA GLU A 154 -2.48 9.07 5.70
C GLU A 154 -2.24 10.50 5.22
N VAL A 155 -1.00 10.97 5.27
CA VAL A 155 -0.64 12.35 4.89
C VAL A 155 0.34 12.29 3.72
N THR A 156 -0.02 12.94 2.62
CA THR A 156 0.85 13.03 1.44
C THR A 156 1.10 14.50 1.09
N PHE A 157 2.36 14.87 0.95
CA PHE A 157 2.80 16.21 0.59
C PHE A 157 3.02 16.34 -0.92
N HIS A 158 2.60 17.48 -1.47
CA HIS A 158 2.69 17.82 -2.90
C HIS A 158 3.25 19.23 -3.06
N SER A 159 4.13 19.42 -4.04
CA SER A 159 4.66 20.76 -4.38
C SER A 159 3.67 21.60 -5.20
N GLU A 160 2.63 20.98 -5.76
CA GLU A 160 1.60 21.66 -6.56
C GLU A 160 0.33 20.81 -6.71
N ARG A 161 -0.77 21.47 -7.08
CA ARG A 161 -2.04 20.83 -7.44
C ARG A 161 -2.01 20.37 -8.90
N GLY A 162 -1.45 19.19 -9.14
CA GLY A 162 -1.44 18.56 -10.46
C GLY A 162 -2.83 18.20 -11.00
N PRO A 163 -2.95 17.67 -12.25
CA PRO A 163 -4.23 17.40 -12.92
C PRO A 163 -5.20 16.48 -12.16
N ASN A 164 -4.68 15.63 -11.27
CA ASN A 164 -5.45 14.69 -10.45
C ASN A 164 -6.08 15.36 -9.21
N TYR A 165 -5.57 16.52 -8.79
CA TYR A 165 -6.04 17.28 -7.63
C TYR A 165 -6.89 18.50 -8.01
N GLN A 166 -7.18 18.66 -9.30
CA GLN A 166 -8.06 19.70 -9.78
C GLN A 166 -9.52 19.34 -9.46
N PRO A 167 -10.34 20.31 -9.00
CA PRO A 167 -11.76 20.13 -8.75
C PRO A 167 -12.50 19.53 -9.94
N ARG A 168 -13.21 18.41 -9.73
CA ARG A 168 -14.03 17.75 -10.76
C ARG A 168 -15.45 17.56 -10.26
N PRO A 169 -16.49 17.94 -11.04
CA PRO A 169 -17.88 17.79 -10.62
C PRO A 169 -18.20 16.35 -10.18
N GLY A 170 -18.80 16.23 -9.00
CA GLY A 170 -19.22 14.96 -8.42
C GLY A 170 -18.12 14.16 -7.70
N ILE A 171 -16.86 14.55 -7.84
CA ILE A 171 -15.76 13.96 -7.05
C ILE A 171 -15.56 14.84 -5.82
N GLY A 172 -15.83 14.27 -4.65
CA GLY A 172 -15.72 15.00 -3.40
C GLY A 172 -14.30 15.51 -3.15
N GLN A 173 -14.20 16.80 -2.87
CA GLN A 173 -12.95 17.45 -2.47
C GLN A 173 -13.27 18.48 -1.39
N TYR A 174 -12.71 18.29 -0.21
CA TYR A 174 -12.91 19.17 0.92
C TYR A 174 -11.61 19.89 1.28
N SER A 175 -11.64 21.21 1.40
CA SER A 175 -10.51 21.96 1.95
C SER A 175 -10.60 21.92 3.46
N ILE A 176 -9.71 21.16 4.10
CA ILE A 176 -9.55 21.08 5.54
C ILE A 176 -9.07 22.43 6.07
N SER A 177 -8.08 23.05 5.41
CA SER A 177 -7.56 24.37 5.81
C SER A 177 -8.64 25.44 5.79
N GLU A 178 -9.52 25.46 4.79
CA GLU A 178 -10.61 26.44 4.69
C GLU A 178 -11.92 26.01 5.39
N GLY A 179 -12.02 24.75 5.80
CA GLY A 179 -13.21 24.22 6.49
C GLY A 179 -14.46 24.20 5.62
N ARG A 180 -14.32 23.94 4.30
CA ARG A 180 -15.44 23.92 3.36
C ARG A 180 -15.20 22.96 2.19
N TRP A 181 -16.30 22.53 1.57
CA TRP A 181 -16.22 21.79 0.30
C TRP A 181 -15.69 22.69 -0.83
N THR A 182 -14.68 22.19 -1.53
CA THR A 182 -14.29 22.71 -2.84
C THR A 182 -15.24 22.16 -3.90
N VAL A 183 -15.53 20.86 -3.83
CA VAL A 183 -16.60 20.19 -4.59
C VAL A 183 -17.32 19.22 -3.66
N PRO A 184 -18.64 19.37 -3.46
CA PRO A 184 -19.41 18.40 -2.70
C PRO A 184 -19.48 17.04 -3.42
N PRO A 185 -19.39 15.92 -2.69
CA PRO A 185 -19.51 14.60 -3.27
C PRO A 185 -20.93 14.31 -3.75
N VAL A 186 -21.03 13.49 -4.79
CA VAL A 186 -22.28 12.84 -5.17
C VAL A 186 -22.09 11.33 -5.13
N GLN A 187 -23.17 10.59 -4.87
CA GLN A 187 -23.16 9.14 -4.99
C GLN A 187 -22.86 8.77 -6.43
N GLN A 188 -21.76 8.03 -6.64
CA GLN A 188 -21.38 7.59 -7.97
C GLN A 188 -22.31 6.48 -8.44
N PRO A 189 -22.66 6.43 -9.73
CA PRO A 189 -23.42 5.31 -10.27
C PRO A 189 -22.58 4.04 -10.21
N ASP A 190 -23.24 2.93 -9.92
CA ASP A 190 -22.62 1.62 -9.97
C ASP A 190 -22.35 1.23 -11.43
N ARG A 191 -21.08 1.15 -11.80
CA ARG A 191 -20.60 0.81 -13.15
C ARG A 191 -19.67 -0.40 -13.10
N PHE A 192 -20.01 -1.35 -12.26
CA PHE A 192 -19.27 -2.59 -12.08
C PHE A 192 -20.13 -3.80 -12.43
N ASP A 193 -19.47 -4.87 -12.84
CA ASP A 193 -20.04 -6.19 -13.08
C ASP A 193 -19.31 -7.21 -12.20
N ARG A 194 -20.00 -7.74 -11.20
CA ARG A 194 -19.43 -8.68 -10.23
C ARG A 194 -18.89 -9.96 -10.86
N ALA A 195 -19.49 -10.44 -11.96
CA ALA A 195 -19.00 -11.62 -12.65
C ALA A 195 -17.68 -11.31 -13.37
N GLN A 196 -17.57 -10.14 -14.00
CA GLN A 196 -16.31 -9.68 -14.59
C GLN A 196 -15.23 -9.42 -13.54
N MET A 197 -15.61 -8.87 -12.38
CA MET A 197 -14.69 -8.71 -11.25
C MET A 197 -14.15 -10.08 -10.80
N ALA A 198 -15.01 -11.08 -10.61
CA ALA A 198 -14.58 -12.41 -10.20
C ALA A 198 -13.61 -13.05 -11.21
N VAL A 199 -13.84 -12.87 -12.50
CA VAL A 199 -12.92 -13.34 -13.56
C VAL A 199 -11.58 -12.63 -13.47
N ALA A 200 -11.57 -11.30 -13.35
CA ALA A 200 -10.34 -10.51 -13.29
C ALA A 200 -9.52 -10.82 -12.02
N ILE A 201 -10.17 -10.84 -10.85
CA ILE A 201 -9.54 -11.13 -9.56
C ILE A 201 -8.88 -12.51 -9.59
N LYS A 202 -9.59 -13.55 -10.04
CA LYS A 202 -9.02 -14.90 -10.16
C LYS A 202 -7.87 -14.99 -11.16
N GLY A 203 -7.95 -14.23 -12.25
CA GLY A 203 -6.86 -14.12 -13.22
C GLY A 203 -5.58 -13.59 -12.56
N PHE A 204 -5.67 -12.45 -11.88
CA PHE A 204 -4.54 -11.86 -11.17
C PHE A 204 -4.04 -12.73 -10.01
N ILE A 205 -4.91 -13.39 -9.24
CA ILE A 205 -4.51 -14.34 -8.21
C ILE A 205 -3.69 -15.49 -8.81
N THR A 206 -4.13 -16.05 -9.93
CA THR A 206 -3.42 -17.16 -10.59
C THR A 206 -2.04 -16.71 -11.04
N GLU A 207 -1.97 -15.58 -11.75
CA GLU A 207 -0.73 -15.00 -12.24
C GLU A 207 0.26 -14.69 -11.10
N TYR A 208 -0.23 -14.07 -10.04
CA TYR A 208 0.54 -13.79 -8.83
C TYR A 208 1.05 -15.08 -8.16
N ASN A 209 0.18 -16.06 -7.91
CA ASN A 209 0.56 -17.30 -7.23
C ASN A 209 1.55 -18.14 -8.05
N ASP A 210 1.41 -18.16 -9.38
CA ASP A 210 2.36 -18.82 -10.28
C ASP A 210 3.73 -18.13 -10.23
N LEU A 211 3.75 -16.80 -10.20
CA LEU A 211 4.98 -16.01 -10.09
C LEU A 211 5.69 -16.24 -8.75
N VAL A 212 4.96 -16.16 -7.64
CA VAL A 212 5.45 -16.47 -6.28
C VAL A 212 6.01 -17.89 -6.22
N SER A 213 5.29 -18.88 -6.75
CA SER A 213 5.72 -20.28 -6.75
C SER A 213 7.00 -20.48 -7.56
N SER A 214 7.11 -19.81 -8.71
CA SER A 214 8.30 -19.84 -9.55
C SER A 214 9.51 -19.24 -8.83
N TYR A 215 9.36 -18.05 -8.24
CA TYR A 215 10.41 -17.39 -7.47
C TYR A 215 10.91 -18.27 -6.33
N ARG A 216 10.01 -18.85 -5.54
CA ARG A 216 10.38 -19.69 -4.39
C ARG A 216 11.06 -20.98 -4.78
N SER A 217 10.73 -21.55 -5.95
CA SER A 217 11.38 -22.77 -6.44
C SER A 217 12.83 -22.55 -6.87
N ALA A 218 13.15 -21.34 -7.34
CA ALA A 218 14.46 -20.97 -7.88
C ALA A 218 14.73 -19.48 -7.65
N PRO A 219 15.00 -19.05 -6.40
CA PRO A 219 15.10 -17.63 -6.06
C PRO A 219 16.39 -16.98 -6.59
N THR A 220 17.47 -17.75 -6.70
CA THR A 220 18.76 -17.26 -7.19
C THR A 220 18.75 -17.05 -8.70
N GLY A 221 19.07 -15.84 -9.14
CA GLY A 221 19.07 -15.47 -10.55
C GLY A 221 17.68 -15.37 -11.16
N PHE A 222 16.64 -15.29 -10.32
CA PHE A 222 15.28 -15.05 -10.76
C PHE A 222 15.20 -13.65 -11.40
N ASP A 223 14.44 -13.54 -12.49
CA ASP A 223 14.20 -12.25 -13.14
C ASP A 223 13.16 -11.45 -12.34
N CYS A 224 13.65 -10.58 -11.45
CA CYS A 224 12.82 -9.75 -10.58
C CYS A 224 11.93 -8.76 -11.34
N SER A 225 12.26 -8.44 -12.61
CA SER A 225 11.42 -7.56 -13.43
C SER A 225 10.04 -8.14 -13.73
N GLN A 226 9.84 -9.44 -13.51
CA GLN A 226 8.52 -10.07 -13.61
C GLN A 226 7.54 -9.58 -12.55
N PHE A 227 8.01 -9.22 -11.34
CA PHE A 227 7.16 -8.61 -10.30
C PHE A 227 6.75 -7.19 -10.73
N ALA A 228 7.71 -6.36 -11.15
CA ALA A 228 7.43 -5.03 -11.72
C ALA A 228 6.43 -5.09 -12.87
N ALA A 229 6.57 -6.07 -13.77
CA ALA A 229 5.66 -6.24 -14.88
C ALA A 229 4.24 -6.63 -14.45
N LEU A 230 4.08 -7.35 -13.33
CA LEU A 230 2.77 -7.66 -12.75
C LEU A 230 2.16 -6.41 -12.10
N ASP A 231 2.93 -5.62 -11.36
CA ASP A 231 2.46 -4.35 -10.81
C ASP A 231 2.00 -3.38 -11.91
N ASP A 232 2.79 -3.24 -12.98
CA ASP A 232 2.42 -2.44 -14.16
C ASP A 232 1.08 -2.89 -14.76
N ARG A 233 0.82 -4.20 -14.81
CA ARG A 233 -0.45 -4.75 -15.31
C ARG A 233 -1.61 -4.46 -14.36
N LEU A 234 -1.42 -4.58 -13.05
CA LEU A 234 -2.43 -4.24 -12.04
C LEU A 234 -2.81 -2.76 -12.12
N SER A 235 -1.79 -1.89 -12.19
CA SER A 235 -1.93 -0.44 -12.33
C SER A 235 -2.64 -0.06 -13.63
N ALA A 236 -2.18 -0.59 -14.77
CA ALA A 236 -2.82 -0.33 -16.06
C ALA A 236 -4.28 -0.81 -16.09
N TYR A 237 -4.56 -1.98 -15.51
CA TYR A 237 -5.93 -2.49 -15.41
C TYR A 237 -6.81 -1.52 -14.61
N ARG A 238 -6.37 -1.09 -13.42
CA ARG A 238 -7.08 -0.10 -12.60
C ARG A 238 -7.34 1.21 -13.36
N ASP A 239 -6.35 1.73 -14.08
CA ASP A 239 -6.44 2.99 -14.83
C ASP A 239 -7.49 2.96 -15.94
N THR A 240 -7.73 1.80 -16.55
CA THR A 240 -8.82 1.65 -17.53
C THR A 240 -10.20 1.84 -16.90
N GLY A 241 -10.34 1.68 -15.58
CA GLY A 241 -11.56 1.99 -14.83
C GLY A 241 -11.84 3.48 -14.67
N PHE A 242 -10.81 4.33 -14.79
CA PHE A 242 -10.96 5.79 -14.75
C PHE A 242 -11.04 6.41 -16.15
N THR A 243 -10.30 5.83 -17.09
CA THR A 243 -10.27 6.26 -18.49
C THR A 243 -11.65 6.10 -19.12
N GLY A 244 -12.17 7.16 -19.74
CA GLY A 244 -13.49 7.13 -20.38
C GLY A 244 -14.70 7.28 -19.44
N GLY A 245 -14.46 7.50 -18.14
CA GLY A 245 -15.51 7.89 -17.18
C GLY A 245 -16.25 6.82 -16.37
N PRO A 246 -15.89 5.52 -16.30
CA PRO A 246 -16.52 4.59 -15.35
C PRO A 246 -16.31 4.98 -13.87
N GLY A 247 -15.17 5.58 -13.54
CA GLY A 247 -14.94 6.25 -12.24
C GLY A 247 -14.60 5.29 -11.09
N SER A 248 -14.81 5.76 -9.86
CA SER A 248 -14.44 5.04 -8.63
C SER A 248 -15.23 3.73 -8.42
N ARG A 249 -16.44 3.61 -8.98
CA ARG A 249 -17.29 2.41 -8.93
C ARG A 249 -17.26 1.59 -10.22
N SER A 250 -16.09 1.52 -10.86
CA SER A 250 -15.85 0.73 -12.06
C SER A 250 -15.44 -0.72 -11.74
N THR A 251 -15.72 -1.66 -12.65
CA THR A 251 -15.26 -3.06 -12.53
C THR A 251 -13.77 -3.13 -12.20
N GLN A 252 -12.95 -2.34 -12.89
CA GLN A 252 -11.50 -2.41 -12.77
C GLN A 252 -10.99 -1.83 -11.46
N ASN A 253 -11.47 -0.65 -11.05
CA ASN A 253 -11.07 -0.06 -9.78
C ASN A 253 -11.51 -0.92 -8.59
N LEU A 254 -12.74 -1.43 -8.60
CA LEU A 254 -13.24 -2.27 -7.51
C LEU A 254 -12.55 -3.64 -7.47
N SER A 255 -12.18 -4.21 -8.62
CA SER A 255 -11.37 -5.44 -8.65
C SER A 255 -9.97 -5.21 -8.09
N TYR A 256 -9.32 -4.08 -8.42
CA TYR A 256 -8.04 -3.70 -7.82
C TYR A 256 -8.16 -3.52 -6.30
N ARG A 257 -9.22 -2.85 -5.82
CA ARG A 257 -9.51 -2.75 -4.38
C ARG A 257 -9.72 -4.12 -3.73
N ALA A 258 -10.36 -5.07 -4.42
CA ALA A 258 -10.55 -6.42 -3.91
C ALA A 258 -9.23 -7.18 -3.78
N LEU A 259 -8.31 -7.03 -4.75
CA LEU A 259 -6.98 -7.66 -4.72
C LEU A 259 -6.12 -7.19 -3.54
N ARG A 260 -6.31 -5.96 -3.07
CA ARG A 260 -5.69 -5.43 -1.85
C ARG A 260 -6.26 -5.99 -0.54
N ARG A 261 -7.41 -6.67 -0.61
CA ARG A 261 -8.21 -7.09 0.57
C ARG A 261 -8.31 -8.60 0.73
N LEU A 262 -7.54 -9.36 -0.04
CA LEU A 262 -7.41 -10.79 0.14
C LEU A 262 -6.63 -11.08 1.44
N ASN A 263 -6.37 -12.36 1.73
CA ASN A 263 -5.51 -12.76 2.85
C ASN A 263 -4.08 -12.20 2.75
N VAL A 264 -3.67 -11.79 1.55
CA VAL A 264 -2.46 -11.03 1.24
C VAL A 264 -2.88 -9.89 0.32
N SER A 265 -2.41 -8.67 0.58
CA SER A 265 -2.57 -7.58 -0.40
C SER A 265 -1.64 -7.85 -1.57
N ILE A 266 -2.20 -8.23 -2.73
CA ILE A 266 -1.39 -8.62 -3.89
C ILE A 266 -0.49 -7.46 -4.36
N PRO A 267 -0.98 -6.21 -4.54
CA PRO A 267 -0.12 -5.10 -4.95
C PRO A 267 1.06 -4.90 -3.99
N ASP A 268 0.78 -4.77 -2.69
CA ASP A 268 1.82 -4.49 -1.69
C ASP A 268 2.83 -5.66 -1.60
N MET A 269 2.38 -6.90 -1.68
CA MET A 269 3.26 -8.07 -1.65
C MET A 269 4.08 -8.25 -2.94
N VAL A 270 3.57 -7.80 -4.10
CA VAL A 270 4.36 -7.80 -5.35
C VAL A 270 5.57 -6.88 -5.21
N ASP A 271 5.40 -5.70 -4.60
CA ASP A 271 6.50 -4.78 -4.31
C ASP A 271 7.50 -5.38 -3.31
N GLU A 272 7.01 -5.95 -2.20
CA GLU A 272 7.85 -6.62 -1.20
C GLU A 272 8.69 -7.77 -1.81
N LEU A 273 8.08 -8.59 -2.67
CA LEU A 273 8.76 -9.72 -3.31
C LEU A 273 9.75 -9.28 -4.39
N GLN A 274 9.50 -8.16 -5.05
CA GLN A 274 10.47 -7.57 -5.98
C GLN A 274 11.75 -7.15 -5.25
N ASP A 275 11.60 -6.49 -4.10
CA ASP A 275 12.72 -6.08 -3.26
C ASP A 275 13.47 -7.30 -2.70
N ASP A 276 12.75 -8.29 -2.16
CA ASP A 276 13.35 -9.55 -1.69
C ASP A 276 14.14 -10.26 -2.81
N CYS A 277 13.55 -10.37 -4.00
CA CYS A 277 14.23 -10.90 -5.18
C CYS A 277 15.51 -10.14 -5.52
N THR A 278 15.45 -8.81 -5.51
CA THR A 278 16.60 -7.94 -5.81
C THR A 278 17.71 -8.16 -4.79
N PHE A 279 17.40 -8.16 -3.50
CA PHE A 279 18.38 -8.34 -2.43
C PHE A 279 19.00 -9.74 -2.43
N VAL A 280 18.24 -10.79 -2.74
CA VAL A 280 18.77 -12.15 -2.91
C VAL A 280 19.78 -12.20 -4.06
N ASN A 281 19.44 -11.60 -5.20
CA ASN A 281 20.31 -11.55 -6.38
C ASN A 281 21.61 -10.77 -6.08
N GLU A 282 21.50 -9.58 -5.50
CA GLU A 282 22.65 -8.74 -5.12
C GLU A 282 23.57 -9.43 -4.10
N SER A 283 22.99 -10.10 -3.10
CA SER A 283 23.74 -10.83 -2.06
C SER A 283 24.60 -11.97 -2.62
N LEU A 284 24.20 -12.51 -3.77
CA LEU A 284 24.90 -13.61 -4.44
C LEU A 284 25.80 -13.13 -5.59
N GLY A 285 25.78 -11.83 -5.91
CA GLY A 285 26.46 -11.28 -7.08
C GLY A 285 25.89 -11.78 -8.40
N VAL A 286 24.64 -12.26 -8.40
CA VAL A 286 23.94 -12.75 -9.57
C VAL A 286 22.97 -11.65 -10.02
N GLY A 287 23.05 -11.18 -11.26
CA GLY A 287 22.13 -10.15 -11.78
C GLY A 287 22.70 -8.74 -11.92
N GLY A 288 24.00 -8.55 -11.72
CA GLY A 288 24.65 -7.26 -12.04
C GLY A 288 24.67 -6.96 -13.54
N ARG A 289 24.23 -5.75 -13.90
CA ARG A 289 24.88 -4.98 -14.96
C ARG A 289 25.99 -4.14 -14.34
#